data_AF-A0A6L7S7Y7-F1
#
_entry.id   AF-A0A6L7S7Y7-F1
#
_cell.length_a   1.000
_cell.length_b   1.000
_cell.length_c   1.000
_cell.angle_alpha   90.00
_cell.angle_beta   90.00
_cell.angle_gamma   90.00
#
_symmetry.space_group_name_H-M   'P 1'
#
loop_
_entity.id
_entity.type
_entity.pdbx_description
1 polymer ?
#
loop_
_entity_poly.entity_id
_entity_poly.type
_entity_poly.pdbx_seq_one_letter_code
_entity_poly.pdbx_strand_id
1 'polypeptide(L)'
;MYCIAVKCCLAILDPISCVEPDSETGGTAGGALDGESPHRNQGIQVISRAADILRLLGRETDGLSLGQIAKRVALPRSTVQRVVAALAVEGFISTEKGYGGIRLGPEIQSLAQATASDMKERLRPVMKRISDETGETVDLAVLDGDKMLFIDQIVGSQRLR
;
A
#
# COMPACT_ATOMS: atom_id res chain seq x y z
N MET A 1 -2.86 -8.10 4.19
CA MET A 1 -3.25 -8.91 5.35
C MET A 1 -2.14 -8.76 6.37
N TYR A 2 -2.42 -8.15 7.53
CA TYR A 2 -1.42 -7.90 8.57
C TYR A 2 -1.34 -9.13 9.48
N CYS A 3 -0.13 -9.55 9.82
CA CYS A 3 0.13 -10.68 10.69
C CYS A 3 0.95 -10.20 11.89
N ILE A 4 0.40 -10.34 13.09
CA ILE A 4 1.16 -10.14 14.34
C ILE A 4 1.73 -11.52 14.70
N ALA A 5 3.06 -11.63 14.70
CA ALA A 5 3.74 -12.86 15.06
C ALA A 5 4.40 -12.69 16.43
N VAL A 6 4.07 -13.58 17.37
CA VAL A 6 4.81 -13.70 18.63
C VAL A 6 5.89 -14.75 18.42
N LYS A 7 7.15 -14.38 18.63
CA LYS A 7 8.27 -15.31 18.47
C LYS A 7 8.36 -16.22 19.70
N CYS A 8 7.41 -17.13 19.85
CA CYS A 8 7.46 -18.14 20.91
C CYS A 8 8.57 -19.15 20.59
N CYS A 9 9.50 -19.37 21.51
CA CYS A 9 10.61 -20.32 21.34
C CYS A 9 10.17 -21.81 21.26
N LEU A 10 8.86 -22.10 21.26
CA LEU A 10 8.34 -23.45 21.11
C LEU A 10 7.05 -23.45 20.28
N ALA A 11 7.15 -23.92 19.03
CA ALA A 11 6.14 -24.72 18.35
C ALA A 11 4.65 -24.36 18.53
N ILE A 12 4.22 -23.11 18.26
CA ILE A 12 2.80 -22.78 18.07
C ILE A 12 2.67 -21.73 16.96
N LEU A 13 2.48 -22.19 15.72
CA LEU A 13 1.83 -21.41 14.67
C LEU A 13 0.31 -21.50 14.89
N ASP A 14 -0.18 -20.97 16.01
CA ASP A 14 -1.62 -20.73 16.13
C ASP A 14 -1.93 -19.39 15.45
N PRO A 15 -2.92 -19.34 14.54
CA PRO A 15 -3.36 -18.10 13.91
C PRO A 15 -4.12 -17.28 14.94
N ILE A 16 -3.40 -16.52 15.77
CA ILE A 16 -4.01 -15.60 16.72
C ILE A 16 -4.48 -14.36 15.95
N SER A 17 -5.76 -14.42 15.59
CA SER A 17 -6.66 -13.35 15.16
C SER A 17 -6.15 -12.39 14.08
N CYS A 18 -6.74 -12.52 12.88
CA CYS A 18 -6.86 -11.41 11.94
C CYS A 18 -7.55 -10.25 12.66
N VAL A 19 -6.81 -9.20 12.96
CA VAL A 19 -7.40 -7.92 13.38
C VAL A 19 -8.01 -7.30 12.12
N GLU A 20 -9.33 -7.43 11.97
CA GLU A 20 -10.08 -6.65 11.00
C GLU A 20 -10.09 -5.19 11.45
N PRO A 21 -9.71 -4.22 10.59
CA PRO A 21 -9.88 -2.82 10.93
C PRO A 21 -11.38 -2.50 10.95
N ASP A 22 -11.86 -2.02 12.10
CA ASP A 22 -13.24 -1.57 12.30
C ASP A 22 -13.67 -0.63 11.17
N SER A 23 -14.67 -1.08 10.41
CA SER A 23 -15.35 -0.28 9.41
C SER A 23 -16.50 0.47 10.09
N GLU A 24 -16.25 1.74 10.44
CA GLU A 24 -17.34 2.63 10.84
C GLU A 24 -18.21 2.94 9.62
N THR A 25 -19.39 2.29 9.63
CA THR A 25 -20.50 2.57 8.73
C THR A 25 -21.25 3.79 9.25
N GLY A 26 -21.25 4.87 8.47
CA GLY A 26 -22.13 6.03 8.66
C GLY A 26 -22.81 6.36 7.34
N GLY A 27 -24.04 5.88 7.16
CA GLY A 27 -24.88 6.26 6.03
C GLY A 27 -25.59 7.60 6.27
N THR A 28 -25.95 8.30 5.19
CA THR A 28 -27.25 8.98 5.11
C THR A 28 -27.63 9.28 3.67
N ALA A 29 -28.93 9.19 3.43
CA ALA A 29 -29.62 9.27 2.15
C ALA A 29 -29.78 10.70 1.62
N GLY A 30 -30.05 10.80 0.32
CA GLY A 30 -31.02 11.77 -0.21
C GLY A 30 -30.54 12.67 -1.35
N GLY A 31 -31.28 12.64 -2.45
CA GLY A 31 -31.55 13.84 -3.26
C GLY A 31 -31.06 13.80 -4.70
N ALA A 32 -31.97 13.46 -5.61
CA ALA A 32 -31.86 13.74 -7.04
C ALA A 32 -31.72 15.25 -7.30
N LEU A 33 -30.80 15.64 -8.18
CA LEU A 33 -30.82 16.92 -8.92
C LEU A 33 -30.11 16.71 -10.27
N ASP A 34 -30.84 17.03 -11.32
CA ASP A 34 -30.47 16.96 -12.73
C ASP A 34 -29.23 17.80 -13.10
N GLY A 35 -28.39 17.27 -13.99
CA GLY A 35 -27.30 18.02 -14.64
C GLY A 35 -26.04 17.20 -14.91
N GLU A 36 -26.14 16.17 -15.76
CA GLU A 36 -24.96 15.38 -16.20
C GLU A 36 -24.10 16.22 -17.16
N SER A 37 -23.27 17.11 -16.62
CA SER A 37 -22.19 17.76 -17.36
C SER A 37 -21.21 16.68 -17.84
N PRO A 38 -20.86 16.59 -19.15
CA PRO A 38 -20.06 15.50 -19.74
C PRO A 38 -18.61 15.43 -19.22
N HIS A 39 -18.23 16.30 -18.28
CA HIS A 39 -16.90 16.44 -17.72
C HIS A 39 -16.68 15.69 -16.40
N ARG A 40 -17.74 15.38 -15.63
CA ARG A 40 -17.59 14.66 -14.35
C ARG A 40 -17.04 13.25 -14.55
N ASN A 41 -17.58 12.55 -15.55
CA ASN A 41 -17.15 11.19 -15.86
C ASN A 41 -15.73 11.13 -16.46
N GLN A 42 -15.30 12.18 -17.17
CA GLN A 42 -13.95 12.24 -17.75
C GLN A 42 -12.87 12.39 -16.67
N GLY A 43 -13.09 13.20 -15.64
CA GLY A 43 -12.17 13.36 -14.52
C GLY A 43 -12.01 12.06 -13.71
N ILE A 44 -13.12 11.40 -13.40
CA ILE A 44 -13.14 10.09 -12.73
C ILE A 44 -12.34 9.06 -13.55
N GLN A 45 -12.53 9.06 -14.87
CA GLN A 45 -11.82 8.15 -15.77
C GLN A 45 -10.30 8.40 -15.82
N VAL A 46 -9.83 9.65 -15.66
CA VAL A 46 -8.39 9.95 -15.61
C VAL A 46 -7.76 9.42 -14.32
N ILE A 47 -8.43 9.58 -13.18
CA ILE A 47 -7.93 9.08 -11.88
C ILE A 47 -7.84 7.55 -11.91
N SER A 48 -8.86 6.85 -12.42
CA SER A 48 -8.82 5.39 -12.55
C SER A 48 -7.64 4.93 -13.40
N ARG A 49 -7.38 5.58 -14.55
CA ARG A 49 -6.24 5.26 -15.41
C ARG A 49 -4.89 5.49 -14.73
N ALA A 50 -4.76 6.57 -13.96
CA ALA A 50 -3.56 6.86 -13.19
C ALA A 50 -3.32 5.77 -12.14
N ALA A 51 -4.37 5.37 -11.41
CA ALA A 51 -4.30 4.30 -10.43
C ALA A 51 -3.89 2.96 -11.07
N ASP A 52 -4.43 2.62 -12.23
CA ASP A 52 -4.07 1.39 -12.96
C ASP A 52 -2.59 1.38 -13.37
N ILE A 53 -2.07 2.52 -13.85
CA ILE A 53 -0.65 2.66 -14.21
C ILE A 53 0.24 2.50 -12.96
N LEU A 54 -0.11 3.15 -11.84
CA LEU A 54 0.65 3.03 -10.60
C LEU A 54 0.64 1.60 -10.05
N ARG A 55 -0.52 0.92 -10.06
CA ARG A 55 -0.63 -0.49 -9.66
C ARG A 55 0.22 -1.40 -10.54
N LEU A 56 0.23 -1.15 -11.85
CA LEU A 56 1.06 -1.89 -12.79
C LEU A 56 2.55 -1.71 -12.48
N LEU A 57 3.00 -0.46 -12.30
CA LEU A 57 4.40 -0.15 -11.98
C LEU A 57 4.81 -0.71 -10.61
N GLY A 58 3.89 -0.76 -9.64
CA GLY A 58 4.16 -1.37 -8.33
C GLY A 58 4.38 -2.88 -8.35
N ARG A 59 3.92 -3.58 -9.39
CA ARG A 59 4.15 -5.03 -9.57
C ARG A 59 5.43 -5.35 -10.35
N GLU A 60 6.02 -4.37 -11.03
CA GLU A 60 7.09 -4.56 -12.01
C GLU A 60 8.30 -3.70 -11.61
N THR A 61 9.14 -4.24 -10.72
CA THR A 61 10.26 -3.52 -10.09
C THR A 61 11.37 -3.11 -11.05
N ASP A 62 11.47 -3.78 -12.21
CA ASP A 62 12.48 -3.51 -13.24
C ASP A 62 12.14 -2.31 -14.12
N GLY A 63 10.94 -1.73 -13.96
CA GLY A 63 10.46 -0.61 -14.74
C GLY A 63 9.94 -1.01 -16.12
N LEU A 64 9.05 -0.18 -16.67
CA LEU A 64 8.35 -0.46 -17.92
C LEU A 64 8.51 0.66 -18.93
N SER A 65 8.68 0.32 -20.21
CA SER A 65 8.58 1.31 -21.28
C SER A 65 7.15 1.82 -21.45
N LEU A 66 7.00 3.03 -21.99
CA LEU A 66 5.70 3.63 -22.26
C LEU A 66 4.78 2.76 -23.12
N GLY A 67 5.36 2.04 -24.10
CA GLY A 67 4.62 1.12 -24.97
C GLY A 67 4.13 -0.14 -24.24
N GLN A 68 4.96 -0.67 -23.34
CA GLN A 68 4.58 -1.80 -22.48
C GLN A 68 3.45 -1.42 -21.52
N ILE A 69 3.49 -0.21 -20.95
CA ILE A 69 2.41 0.30 -20.11
C ILE A 69 1.13 0.39 -20.94
N ALA A 70 1.15 1.09 -22.09
CA ALA A 70 -0.01 1.27 -22.96
C ALA A 70 -0.67 -0.06 -23.38
N LYS A 71 0.14 -1.08 -23.70
CA LYS A 71 -0.36 -2.41 -24.03
C LYS A 71 -1.04 -3.09 -22.84
N ARG A 72 -0.45 -3.01 -21.64
CA ARG A 72 -0.95 -3.69 -20.43
C ARG A 72 -2.20 -3.04 -19.83
N VAL A 73 -2.29 -1.70 -19.86
CA VAL A 73 -3.49 -0.99 -19.39
C VAL A 73 -4.56 -0.82 -20.48
N ALA A 74 -4.32 -1.33 -21.69
CA ALA A 74 -5.22 -1.25 -22.85
C ALA A 74 -5.67 0.19 -23.18
N LEU A 75 -4.74 1.15 -23.13
CA LEU A 75 -5.00 2.57 -23.42
C LEU A 75 -4.18 3.06 -24.61
N PRO A 76 -4.66 4.09 -25.34
CA PRO A 76 -3.88 4.76 -26.37
C PRO A 76 -2.57 5.31 -25.80
N ARG A 77 -1.48 5.17 -26.56
CA ARG A 77 -0.14 5.61 -26.14
C ARG A 77 -0.10 7.10 -25.78
N SER A 78 -0.84 7.94 -26.49
CA SER A 78 -0.96 9.38 -26.22
C SER A 78 -1.62 9.67 -24.86
N THR A 79 -2.63 8.90 -24.48
CA THR A 79 -3.28 9.00 -23.17
C THR A 79 -2.31 8.60 -22.05
N VAL A 80 -1.62 7.47 -22.22
CA VAL A 80 -0.63 7.02 -21.22
C VAL A 80 0.50 8.02 -21.09
N GLN A 81 1.00 8.58 -22.20
CA GLN A 81 2.03 9.62 -22.16
C GLN A 81 1.61 10.82 -21.32
N ARG A 82 0.38 11.31 -21.49
CA ARG A 82 -0.14 12.45 -20.73
C ARG A 82 -0.28 12.13 -19.25
N VAL A 83 -0.81 10.96 -18.91
CA VAL A 83 -0.98 10.54 -17.51
C VAL A 83 0.37 10.32 -16.83
N VAL A 84 1.30 9.63 -17.50
CA VAL A 84 2.67 9.42 -16.99
C VAL A 84 3.39 10.74 -16.81
N ALA A 85 3.28 11.68 -17.74
CA ALA A 85 3.89 13.00 -17.60
C ALA A 85 3.31 13.77 -16.40
N ALA A 86 2.01 13.74 -16.19
CA ALA A 86 1.37 14.35 -15.02
C ALA A 86 1.85 13.70 -13.71
N LEU A 87 1.86 12.37 -13.64
CA LEU A 87 2.35 11.64 -12.47
C LEU A 87 3.84 11.86 -12.19
N ALA A 88 4.65 12.08 -13.23
CA ALA A 88 6.07 12.39 -13.08
C ALA A 88 6.30 13.79 -12.50
N VAL A 89 5.48 14.79 -12.88
CA VAL A 89 5.54 16.15 -12.31
C VAL A 89 5.24 16.13 -10.82
N GLU A 90 4.26 15.32 -10.40
CA GLU A 90 3.89 15.14 -8.99
C GLU A 90 4.81 14.17 -8.23
N GLY A 91 5.86 13.63 -8.86
CA GLY A 91 6.83 12.75 -8.19
C GLY A 91 6.36 11.31 -7.94
N PHE A 92 5.16 10.92 -8.38
CA PHE A 92 4.64 9.55 -8.28
C PHE A 92 5.34 8.56 -9.21
N ILE A 93 5.96 9.06 -10.27
CA ILE A 93 6.68 8.27 -11.26
C ILE A 93 8.08 8.85 -11.47
N SER A 94 9.07 7.97 -11.61
CA SER A 94 10.40 8.32 -12.09
C SER A 94 10.60 7.85 -13.53
N THR A 95 11.16 8.72 -14.36
CA THR A 95 11.51 8.44 -15.77
C THR A 95 13.01 8.57 -16.02
N GLU A 96 13.85 8.36 -14.99
CA GLU A 96 15.30 8.55 -15.10
C GLU A 96 15.90 7.78 -16.28
N LYS A 97 16.64 8.52 -17.12
CA LYS A 97 17.32 8.00 -18.29
C LYS A 97 18.55 7.20 -17.83
N GLY A 98 18.36 5.91 -17.59
CA GLY A 98 19.42 4.98 -17.19
C GLY A 98 18.89 3.66 -16.65
N TYR A 99 17.71 3.66 -16.01
CA TYR A 99 17.14 2.51 -15.31
C TYR A 99 16.18 1.64 -16.14
N GLY A 100 16.27 1.70 -17.48
CA GLY A 100 15.55 0.78 -18.37
C GLY A 100 14.04 0.98 -18.50
N GLY A 101 13.45 2.01 -17.89
CA GLY A 101 12.01 2.26 -18.01
C GLY A 101 11.45 3.25 -17.00
N ILE A 102 10.14 3.42 -17.08
CA ILE A 102 9.31 4.19 -16.15
C ILE A 102 9.11 3.35 -14.89
N ARG A 103 9.29 3.95 -13.72
CA ARG A 103 9.19 3.30 -12.39
C ARG A 103 8.36 4.13 -11.43
N LEU A 104 7.99 3.56 -10.28
CA LEU A 104 7.42 4.36 -9.18
C LEU A 104 8.45 5.38 -8.68
N GLY A 105 7.96 6.58 -8.35
CA GLY A 105 8.76 7.67 -7.82
C GLY A 105 8.74 7.73 -6.30
N PRO A 106 9.57 8.62 -5.71
CA PRO A 106 9.76 8.73 -4.26
C PRO A 106 8.49 9.14 -3.50
N GLU A 107 7.54 9.82 -4.15
CA GLU A 107 6.30 10.25 -3.49
C GLU A 107 5.47 9.07 -2.99
N ILE A 108 5.51 7.93 -3.70
CA ILE A 108 4.84 6.70 -3.25
C ILE A 108 5.39 6.24 -1.90
N GLN A 109 6.70 6.35 -1.71
CA GLN A 109 7.36 5.97 -0.46
C GLN A 109 7.03 6.97 0.66
N SER A 110 6.92 8.25 0.36
CA SER A 110 6.48 9.29 1.31
C SER A 110 5.07 9.00 1.85
N LEU A 111 4.11 8.75 0.95
CA LEU A 111 2.74 8.41 1.33
C LEU A 111 2.64 7.07 2.09
N ALA A 112 3.44 6.08 1.68
CA ALA A 112 3.50 4.81 2.40
C ALA A 112 4.01 4.99 3.84
N GLN A 113 5.01 5.85 4.06
CA GLN A 113 5.52 6.15 5.41
C GLN A 113 4.50 6.89 6.28
N ALA A 114 3.76 7.85 5.71
CA ALA A 114 2.71 8.56 6.42
C ALA A 114 1.63 7.60 6.95
N THR A 115 1.18 6.67 6.10
CA THR A 115 0.16 5.68 6.50
C THR A 115 0.69 4.57 7.40
N ALA A 116 1.96 4.18 7.24
CA ALA A 116 2.60 3.20 8.12
C ALA A 116 2.77 3.71 9.57
N SER A 117 3.00 5.02 9.73
CA SER A 117 3.15 5.66 11.05
C SER A 117 1.87 5.57 11.87
N ASP A 118 0.72 5.92 11.27
CA ASP A 118 -0.59 5.81 11.93
C ASP A 118 -0.92 4.36 12.35
N MET A 119 -0.61 3.39 11.48
CA MET A 119 -0.84 1.97 11.77
C MET A 119 0.04 1.48 12.92
N LYS A 120 1.34 1.83 12.89
CA LYS A 120 2.30 1.47 13.92
C LYS A 120 1.87 2.05 15.27
N GLU A 121 1.49 3.32 15.34
CA GLU A 121 1.04 3.96 16.57
C GLU A 121 -0.21 3.30 17.16
N ARG A 122 -1.17 2.88 16.31
CA ARG A 122 -2.38 2.18 16.76
C ARG A 122 -2.12 0.76 17.25
N LEU A 123 -1.22 0.01 16.61
CA LEU A 123 -0.94 -1.39 16.95
C LEU A 123 0.09 -1.54 18.08
N ARG A 124 0.95 -0.54 18.30
CA ARG A 124 2.00 -0.60 19.32
C ARG A 124 1.48 -0.85 20.75
N PRO A 125 0.36 -0.26 21.22
CA PRO A 125 -0.21 -0.60 22.53
C PRO A 125 -0.64 -2.08 22.63
N VAL A 126 -1.21 -2.65 21.56
CA VAL A 126 -1.63 -4.05 21.52
C VAL A 126 -0.42 -4.98 21.54
N MET A 127 0.58 -4.71 20.70
CA MET A 127 1.84 -5.47 20.71
C MET A 127 2.53 -5.41 22.07
N LYS A 128 2.49 -4.23 22.72
CA LYS A 128 3.11 -4.05 24.03
C LYS A 128 2.40 -4.89 25.08
N ARG A 129 1.07 -4.88 25.10
CA ARG A 129 0.28 -5.72 25.99
C ARG A 129 0.61 -7.19 25.80
N ILE A 130 0.72 -7.66 24.56
CA ILE A 130 1.09 -9.06 24.27
C ILE A 130 2.51 -9.36 24.77
N SER A 131 3.47 -8.47 24.52
CA SER A 131 4.85 -8.63 25.00
C SER A 131 4.93 -8.62 26.54
N ASP A 132 4.15 -7.76 27.21
CA ASP A 132 4.08 -7.68 28.67
C ASP A 132 3.41 -8.94 29.27
N GLU A 133 2.38 -9.48 28.62
CA GLU A 133 1.67 -10.70 29.06
C GLU A 133 2.50 -11.98 28.81
N THR A 134 3.21 -12.05 27.69
CA THR A 134 3.99 -13.24 27.30
C THR A 134 5.43 -13.22 27.79
N GLY A 135 5.98 -12.03 28.05
CA GLY A 135 7.41 -11.81 28.27
C GLY A 135 8.26 -11.91 27.00
N GLU A 136 7.65 -12.21 25.85
CA GLU A 136 8.31 -12.57 24.60
C GLU A 136 8.39 -11.41 23.61
N THR A 137 9.23 -11.58 22.58
CA THR A 137 9.36 -10.60 21.49
C THR A 137 8.18 -10.72 20.53
N VAL A 138 7.54 -9.59 20.25
CA VAL A 138 6.39 -9.48 19.35
C VAL A 138 6.80 -8.71 18.09
N ASP A 139 6.63 -9.35 16.94
CA ASP A 139 6.93 -8.80 15.62
C ASP A 139 5.62 -8.45 14.89
N LEU A 140 5.56 -7.25 14.32
CA LEU A 140 4.50 -6.85 13.40
C LEU A 140 5.00 -6.99 11.98
N ALA A 141 4.33 -7.81 11.18
CA ALA A 141 4.70 -8.03 9.79
C ALA A 141 3.50 -8.02 8.84
N VAL A 142 3.76 -7.77 7.57
CA VAL A 142 2.79 -7.88 6.48
C VAL A 142 3.26 -8.97 5.53
N LEU A 143 2.34 -9.87 5.17
CA LEU A 143 2.59 -10.81 4.09
C LEU A 143 2.36 -10.10 2.76
N ASP A 144 3.40 -10.02 1.93
CA ASP A 144 3.36 -9.52 0.57
C ASP A 144 3.85 -10.60 -0.40
N GLY A 145 2.90 -11.30 -1.02
CA GLY A 145 3.18 -12.47 -1.85
C GLY A 145 3.84 -13.60 -1.05
N ASP A 146 5.07 -13.94 -1.40
CA ASP A 146 5.91 -14.95 -0.76
C ASP A 146 6.89 -14.36 0.27
N LYS A 147 6.83 -13.05 0.52
CA LYS A 147 7.74 -12.33 1.42
C LYS A 147 7.01 -11.81 2.65
N MET A 148 7.71 -11.83 3.78
CA MET A 148 7.24 -11.24 5.03
C MET A 148 7.99 -9.94 5.29
N LEU A 149 7.27 -8.81 5.29
CA LEU A 149 7.82 -7.49 5.53
C LEU A 149 7.63 -7.11 7.00
N PHE A 150 8.73 -6.96 7.75
CA PHE A 150 8.69 -6.51 9.14
C PHE A 150 8.47 -4.99 9.23
N ILE A 151 7.49 -4.58 10.02
CA ILE A 151 7.04 -3.20 10.19
C ILE A 151 7.48 -2.63 11.54
N ASP A 152 7.36 -3.42 12.60
CA ASP A 152 7.77 -3.02 13.96
C ASP A 152 8.09 -4.24 14.83
N GLN A 153 8.79 -4.02 15.93
CA GLN A 153 9.10 -5.05 16.93
C GLN A 153 9.05 -4.47 18.34
N ILE A 154 8.50 -5.23 19.28
CA ILE A 154 8.63 -4.99 20.71
C ILE A 154 9.43 -6.14 21.31
N VAL A 155 10.60 -5.81 21.83
CA VAL A 155 11.51 -6.77 22.45
C VAL A 155 10.96 -7.18 23.81
N GLY A 156 10.74 -8.47 24.00
CA GLY A 156 10.29 -9.05 25.26
C GLY A 156 11.36 -8.95 26.35
N SER A 157 10.92 -8.96 27.60
CA SER A 157 11.82 -8.94 28.76
C SER A 157 12.60 -10.24 28.99
N GLN A 158 12.19 -11.34 28.35
CA GLN A 158 12.82 -12.63 28.51
C GLN A 158 14.13 -12.70 27.72
N ARG A 159 15.26 -12.89 28.42
CA ARG A 159 16.56 -13.06 27.77
C ARG A 159 16.56 -14.34 26.93
N LEU A 160 16.88 -14.20 25.65
CA LEU A 160 17.35 -15.29 24.80
C LEU A 160 18.50 -15.98 25.54
N ARG A 161 18.31 -17.25 25.92
CA ARG A 161 19.26 -18.04 26.69
C ARG A 161 19.69 -19.26 25.89
#